data_AF-A0A961L6N3-F1
#
_entry.id   AF-A0A961L6N3-F1
#
_cell.length_a   1.000
_cell.length_b   1.000
_cell.length_c   1.000
_cell.angle_alpha   90.00
_cell.angle_beta   90.00
_cell.angle_gamma   90.00
#
_symmetry.space_group_name_H-M   'P 1'
#
loop_
_entity.id
_entity.type
_entity.pdbx_description
1 polymer ?
#
loop_
_entity_poly.entity_id
_entity_poly.type
_entity_poly.pdbx_seq_one_letter_code
_entity_poly.pdbx_strand_id
1 'polypeptide(L)'
;MIGLRCDHPGPAGPPHRQRAAERLGIAGRQTRGAPLSDFSQRDLRDALGRFATGVTVVTTMTPHGPLGMTVNSFASVSLEPPLVLWSPARRSSRF
;
A
#
# COMPACT_ATOMS: atom_id res chain seq x y z
N MET A 1 6.34 8.85 6.71
CA MET A 1 7.23 8.88 5.52
C MET A 1 7.84 7.51 5.36
N ILE A 2 7.28 6.68 4.47
CA ILE A 2 7.94 5.45 3.98
C ILE A 2 7.85 5.54 2.46
N GLY A 3 8.94 5.98 1.84
CA GLY A 3 9.09 5.97 0.39
C GLY A 3 9.87 4.73 0.00
N LEU A 4 9.19 3.70 -0.49
CA LEU A 4 9.86 2.57 -1.12
C LEU A 4 10.40 3.03 -2.48
N ARG A 5 11.70 3.32 -2.53
CA ARG A 5 12.44 3.46 -3.79
C ARG A 5 12.65 2.06 -4.36
N CYS A 6 12.21 1.84 -5.60
CA CYS A 6 12.64 0.69 -6.38
C CYS A 6 13.79 1.14 -7.30
N ASP A 7 15.00 0.69 -7.01
CA ASP A 7 16.14 0.89 -7.91
C ASP A 7 15.98 0.00 -9.15
N HIS A 8 16.26 0.56 -10.33
CA HIS A 8 16.32 -0.17 -11.59
C HIS A 8 17.63 0.15 -12.32
N PRO A 9 18.48 -0.85 -12.63
CA PRO A 9 19.72 -0.61 -13.36
C PRO A 9 19.48 -0.52 -14.87
N GLY A 10 19.98 0.53 -15.51
CA GLY A 10 20.35 0.47 -16.94
C GLY A 10 21.60 -0.41 -17.14
N PRO A 11 22.07 -0.67 -18.39
CA PRO A 11 22.25 0.37 -19.42
C PRO A 11 22.09 -0.08 -20.90
N ALA A 12 22.39 0.87 -21.80
CA ALA A 12 22.88 0.70 -23.19
C ALA A 12 22.00 0.05 -24.29
N GLY A 13 21.92 0.72 -25.46
CA GLY A 13 21.65 0.10 -26.77
C GLY A 13 22.89 0.23 -27.69
N PRO A 14 22.82 0.06 -29.04
CA PRO A 14 21.78 -0.47 -29.94
C PRO A 14 22.28 -1.82 -30.55
N PRO A 15 22.13 -2.24 -31.86
CA PRO A 15 21.22 -1.86 -32.97
C PRO A 15 20.60 -3.05 -33.75
N HIS A 16 19.96 -2.76 -34.90
CA HIS A 16 19.77 -3.61 -36.10
C HIS A 16 19.57 -5.15 -35.95
N ARG A 17 18.31 -5.61 -35.91
CA ARG A 17 17.93 -6.94 -36.47
C ARG A 17 16.44 -7.11 -36.85
N GLN A 18 15.80 -6.04 -37.33
CA GLN A 18 14.62 -6.18 -38.21
C GLN A 18 15.00 -7.10 -39.40
N ARG A 19 14.09 -7.99 -39.84
CA ARG A 19 14.29 -9.08 -40.83
C ARG A 19 14.82 -10.41 -40.27
N ALA A 20 13.96 -11.15 -39.55
CA ALA A 20 14.11 -12.61 -39.33
C ALA A 20 12.82 -13.33 -38.88
N ALA A 21 11.92 -12.63 -38.17
CA ALA A 21 10.85 -13.27 -37.39
C ALA A 21 9.51 -13.56 -38.12
N GLU A 22 9.40 -13.32 -39.43
CA GLU A 22 8.13 -13.49 -40.17
C GLU A 22 7.81 -14.93 -40.63
N ARG A 23 8.61 -15.93 -40.24
CA ARG A 23 8.47 -17.33 -40.72
C ARG A 23 8.20 -18.39 -39.66
N LEU A 24 7.89 -18.00 -38.43
CA LEU A 24 7.41 -18.91 -37.39
C LEU A 24 6.04 -18.41 -36.89
N GLY A 25 5.00 -19.18 -37.20
CA GLY A 25 3.59 -18.86 -36.92
C GLY A 25 3.23 -18.95 -35.43
N ILE A 26 3.94 -18.22 -34.58
CA ILE A 26 3.59 -18.06 -33.17
C ILE A 26 2.50 -16.99 -33.12
N ALA A 27 1.25 -17.45 -33.03
CA ALA A 27 0.08 -16.59 -32.94
C ALA A 27 0.30 -15.48 -31.91
N GLY A 28 0.00 -14.25 -32.31
CA GLY A 28 0.26 -13.07 -31.50
C GLY A 28 -0.51 -13.10 -30.20
N ARG A 29 0.09 -13.64 -29.13
CA ARG A 29 -0.30 -13.38 -27.76
C ARG A 29 0.10 -11.95 -27.44
N GLN A 30 -0.62 -11.00 -28.04
CA GLN A 30 -0.75 -9.67 -27.48
C GLN A 30 -1.12 -9.89 -26.01
N THR A 31 -0.22 -9.52 -25.11
CA THR A 31 -0.64 -9.03 -23.81
C THR A 31 -1.44 -7.77 -24.08
N ARG A 32 -2.72 -7.95 -24.44
CA ARG A 32 -3.73 -6.92 -24.26
C ARG A 32 -3.62 -6.56 -22.78
N GLY A 33 -2.92 -5.46 -22.50
CA GLY A 33 -3.01 -4.84 -21.20
C GLY A 33 -4.49 -4.59 -21.00
N ALA A 34 -5.11 -5.35 -20.10
CA ALA A 34 -6.44 -5.00 -19.65
C ALA A 34 -6.34 -3.54 -19.20
N PRO A 35 -7.34 -2.68 -19.53
CA PRO A 35 -7.36 -1.35 -18.96
C PRO A 35 -7.20 -1.51 -17.46
N LEU A 36 -6.21 -0.83 -16.87
CA LEU A 36 -5.99 -0.88 -15.44
C LEU A 36 -7.29 -0.41 -14.80
N SER A 37 -8.04 -1.33 -14.19
CA SER A 37 -9.32 -1.03 -13.56
C SER A 37 -9.10 0.09 -12.57
N ASP A 38 -9.85 1.18 -12.69
CA ASP A 38 -9.71 2.36 -11.82
C ASP A 38 -9.70 1.93 -10.35
N PHE A 39 -8.53 2.03 -9.72
CA PHE A 39 -8.30 1.45 -8.40
C PHE A 39 -9.16 2.16 -7.36
N SER A 40 -10.20 1.47 -6.88
CA SER A 40 -11.20 2.09 -6.02
C SER A 40 -10.78 2.04 -4.55
N GLN A 41 -11.43 2.88 -3.74
CA GLN A 41 -11.27 2.78 -2.28
C GLN A 41 -11.74 1.43 -1.71
N ARG A 42 -12.60 0.69 -2.43
CA ARG A 42 -13.03 -0.64 -2.01
C ARG A 42 -11.91 -1.65 -2.23
N ASP A 43 -11.24 -1.62 -3.37
CA ASP A 43 -10.10 -2.51 -3.67
C ASP A 43 -8.99 -2.37 -2.63
N LEU A 44 -8.69 -1.13 -2.20
CA LEU A 44 -7.73 -0.88 -1.12
C LEU A 44 -8.18 -1.49 0.22
N ARG A 45 -9.47 -1.36 0.58
CA ARG A 45 -10.01 -1.95 1.82
C ARG A 45 -10.04 -3.47 1.77
N ASP A 46 -10.41 -4.05 0.64
CA ASP A 46 -10.51 -5.50 0.45
C ASP A 46 -9.11 -6.15 0.39
N ALA A 47 -8.10 -5.42 -0.11
CA ALA A 47 -6.69 -5.82 -0.01
C ALA A 47 -6.15 -5.73 1.42
N LEU A 48 -6.33 -4.59 2.10
CA LEU A 48 -5.84 -4.38 3.47
C LEU A 48 -6.58 -5.24 4.51
N GLY A 49 -7.84 -5.59 4.28
CA GLY A 49 -8.61 -6.50 5.14
C GLY A 49 -8.06 -7.93 5.22
N ARG A 50 -7.14 -8.30 4.31
CA ARG A 50 -6.42 -9.59 4.35
C ARG A 50 -5.19 -9.56 5.25
N PHE A 51 -4.73 -8.37 5.66
CA PHE A 51 -3.64 -8.23 6.63
C PHE A 51 -4.22 -8.23 8.04
N ALA A 52 -4.17 -9.38 8.71
CA ALA A 52 -4.68 -9.53 10.06
C ALA A 52 -3.91 -8.65 11.05
N THR A 53 -4.64 -7.88 11.88
CA THR A 53 -4.07 -7.07 12.96
C THR A 53 -4.79 -7.34 14.28
N GLY A 54 -4.15 -6.98 15.39
CA GLY A 54 -4.81 -6.93 16.69
C GLY A 54 -5.80 -5.77 16.79
N VAL A 55 -6.69 -5.84 17.78
CA VAL A 55 -7.61 -4.75 18.13
C VAL A 55 -7.14 -4.11 19.44
N THR A 56 -6.92 -2.80 19.43
CA THR A 56 -6.51 -2.01 20.59
C THR A 56 -7.59 -1.00 20.93
N VAL A 57 -7.84 -0.74 22.21
CA VAL A 57 -8.64 0.41 22.65
C VAL A 57 -7.67 1.46 23.20
N VAL A 58 -7.59 2.60 22.53
CA VAL A 58 -6.84 3.77 23.00
C VAL A 58 -7.77 4.61 23.87
N THR A 59 -7.33 4.91 25.09
CA THR A 59 -8.12 5.71 26.05
C THR A 59 -7.36 6.95 26.51
N THR A 60 -8.08 8.02 26.80
CA THR A 60 -7.55 9.24 27.42
C THR A 60 -8.56 9.85 28.39
N MET A 61 -8.09 10.69 29.30
CA MET A 61 -8.94 11.51 30.16
C MET A 61 -9.13 12.88 29.52
N THR A 62 -10.37 13.36 29.46
CA THR A 62 -10.71 14.70 28.94
C THR A 62 -11.41 15.53 30.02
N PRO A 63 -11.53 16.86 29.88
CA PRO A 63 -12.30 17.70 30.80
C PRO A 63 -13.78 17.32 30.91
N HIS A 64 -14.32 16.54 29.96
CA HIS A 64 -15.71 16.08 29.94
C HIS A 64 -15.86 14.61 30.39
N GLY A 65 -14.78 13.96 30.82
CA GLY A 65 -14.75 12.55 31.24
C GLY A 65 -13.81 11.67 30.41
N PRO A 66 -13.79 10.35 30.67
CA PRO A 66 -12.95 9.41 29.92
C PRO A 66 -13.43 9.25 28.47
N LEU A 67 -12.49 9.23 27.53
CA LEU A 67 -12.70 9.01 26.11
C LEU A 67 -11.98 7.72 25.66
N GLY A 68 -12.60 6.98 24.75
CA GLY A 68 -12.02 5.77 24.16
C GLY A 68 -12.23 5.67 22.65
N MET A 69 -11.28 5.06 21.95
CA MET A 69 -11.34 4.75 20.52
C MET A 69 -10.78 3.36 20.24
N THR A 70 -11.57 2.51 19.57
CA THR A 70 -11.08 1.24 19.01
C THR A 70 -10.25 1.50 17.77
N VAL A 71 -9.04 0.95 17.71
CA VAL A 71 -8.09 1.10 16.61
C VAL A 71 -7.45 -0.25 16.27
N ASN A 72 -7.20 -0.49 14.99
CA ASN A 72 -6.47 -1.67 14.50
C ASN A 72 -5.16 -1.28 13.79
N SER A 73 -4.80 0.01 13.84
CA SER A 73 -3.65 0.65 13.19
C SER A 73 -2.47 0.90 14.13
N PHE A 74 -2.42 0.19 15.25
CA PHE A 74 -1.39 0.32 16.29
C PHE A 74 -0.09 -0.38 15.88
N ALA A 75 1.05 0.29 16.08
CA ALA A 75 2.38 -0.25 15.85
C ALA A 75 3.39 0.28 16.88
N SER A 76 4.34 -0.56 17.30
CA SER A 76 5.57 -0.10 17.97
C SER A 76 6.53 0.48 16.92
N VAL A 77 7.18 1.60 17.22
CA VAL A 77 8.07 2.31 16.28
C VAL A 77 9.48 2.54 16.81
N SER A 78 9.70 2.45 18.13
CA SER A 78 11.04 2.50 18.73
C SER A 78 11.04 1.84 20.11
N LEU A 79 12.19 1.28 20.50
CA LEU A 79 12.46 0.79 21.85
C LEU A 79 13.21 1.81 22.71
N GLU A 80 14.07 2.63 22.10
CA GLU A 80 14.83 3.68 22.77
C GLU A 80 14.82 4.98 21.92
N PRO A 81 14.06 6.01 22.31
CA PRO A 81 13.05 5.99 23.37
C PRO A 81 11.89 5.04 23.04
N PRO A 82 11.16 4.52 24.04
CA PRO A 82 10.02 3.64 23.81
C PRO A 82 8.85 4.42 23.19
N LEU A 83 8.52 4.13 21.93
CA LEU A 83 7.52 4.87 21.15
C LEU A 83 6.56 3.94 20.40
N VAL A 84 5.31 4.37 20.33
CA VAL A 84 4.22 3.72 19.58
C VAL A 84 3.52 4.72 18.67
N LEU A 85 2.87 4.23 17.63
CA LEU A 85 2.07 5.01 16.68
C LEU A 85 0.73 4.33 16.42
N TRP A 86 -0.29 5.13 16.18
CA TRP A 86 -1.57 4.71 15.62
C TRP A 86 -2.14 5.84 14.76
N SER A 87 -3.11 5.53 13.89
CA SER A 87 -3.60 6.48 12.87
C SER A 87 -5.11 6.77 13.03
N PRO A 88 -5.50 7.87 13.72
CA PRO A 88 -6.89 8.33 13.74
C PRO A 88 -7.35 8.85 12.38
N ALA A 89 -8.64 8.71 12.08
CA ALA A 89 -9.24 9.37 10.93
C ALA A 89 -9.30 10.89 11.17
N ARG A 90 -8.88 11.70 10.18
CA ARG A 90 -8.95 13.19 10.23
C ARG A 90 -10.36 13.76 10.44
N ARG A 91 -11.41 12.96 10.22
CA ARG A 91 -12.83 13.31 10.44
C ARG A 91 -13.41 12.68 11.72
N SER A 92 -12.58 12.06 12.56
CA SER A 92 -13.00 11.62 13.89
C SER A 92 -13.37 12.85 14.71
N SER A 93 -14.53 12.85 15.36
CA SER A 93 -14.92 13.84 16.37
C SER A 93 -14.49 13.45 17.79
N ARG A 94 -13.71 12.37 17.94
CA ARG A 94 -13.16 11.87 19.21
C ARG A 94 -11.69 12.28 19.34
N PHE A 95 -11.45 13.55 19.59
CA PHE A 95 -10.16 14.14 19.93
C PHE A 95 -10.31 15.03 21.17
#